data_AF-A0A7S0N591-F1
#
_entry.id   AF-A0A7S0N591-F1
#
_cell.length_a   1.000
_cell.length_b   1.000
_cell.length_c   1.000
_cell.angle_alpha   90.00
_cell.angle_beta   90.00
_cell.angle_gamma   90.00
#
_symmetry.space_group_name_H-M   'P 1'
#
loop_
_entity.id
_entity.type
_entity.pdbx_description
1 polymer ?
#
loop_
_entity_poly.entity_id
_entity_poly.type
_entity_poly.pdbx_seq_one_letter_code
_entity_poly.pdbx_strand_id
1 'polypeptide(L)'
;RPSREFRRAAYPACFRLADALSRSAGAGEPGPVQDLCVTFRMRPCRFCAQAGQSMQSVAAYWWGADWIQLWGANPGITDPDNLLDNQMISLGPLYKVREGDTLARLALRFGIPLDKLLALNPDAPARGLQPGQALCVIPGGGG
;
A
#
# COMPACT_ATOMS: atom_id res chain seq x y z
N ARG A 1 -9.35 -3.39 -0.25
CA ARG A 1 -7.95 -2.88 -0.27
C ARG A 1 -7.85 -1.80 -1.34
N PRO A 2 -7.13 -0.71 -1.11
CA PRO A 2 -6.88 0.27 -2.15
C PRO A 2 -6.15 -0.39 -3.33
N SER A 3 -6.53 -0.05 -4.56
CA SER A 3 -5.80 -0.50 -5.76
C SER A 3 -4.44 0.20 -5.83
N ARG A 4 -3.53 -0.32 -6.67
CA ARG A 4 -2.22 0.31 -6.94
C ARG A 4 -2.31 1.75 -7.44
N GLU A 5 -3.43 2.12 -8.06
CA GLU A 5 -3.69 3.47 -8.55
C GLU A 5 -4.07 4.43 -7.42
N PHE A 6 -4.39 3.90 -6.23
CA PHE A 6 -4.77 4.71 -5.10
C PHE A 6 -3.54 5.31 -4.42
N ARG A 7 -3.42 6.62 -4.60
CA ARG A 7 -2.23 7.42 -4.30
C ARG A 7 -2.24 8.07 -2.91
N ARG A 8 -2.83 7.45 -1.88
CA ARG A 8 -2.89 8.05 -0.53
C ARG A 8 -2.54 7.06 0.57
N ALA A 9 -1.78 7.52 1.57
CA ALA A 9 -1.50 6.75 2.78
C ALA A 9 -2.73 6.51 3.67
N ALA A 10 -3.79 7.32 3.54
CA ALA A 10 -5.01 7.23 4.32
C ALA A 10 -6.25 7.04 3.44
N TYR A 11 -7.08 6.07 3.78
CA TYR A 11 -8.31 5.71 3.07
C TYR A 11 -9.52 5.80 4.03
N PRO A 12 -10.34 6.86 3.95
CA PRO A 12 -11.59 6.93 4.69
C PRO A 12 -12.63 6.00 4.05
N ALA A 13 -13.27 5.17 4.86
CA ALA A 13 -14.42 4.37 4.50
C ALA A 13 -15.55 4.69 5.46
N CYS A 14 -16.72 5.06 4.93
CA CYS A 14 -17.91 5.34 5.72
C CYS A 14 -18.98 4.29 5.44
N PHE A 15 -19.52 3.73 6.51
CA PHE A 15 -20.60 2.76 6.50
C PHE A 15 -21.86 3.45 6.98
N ARG A 16 -22.90 3.39 6.17
CA ARG A 16 -24.21 3.88 6.55
C ARG A 16 -24.96 2.76 7.26
N LEU A 17 -25.25 2.97 8.54
CA LEU A 17 -25.99 2.04 9.38
C LEU A 17 -27.42 2.53 9.49
N ALA A 18 -28.38 1.64 9.22
CA ALA A 18 -29.80 1.89 9.43
C ALA A 18 -30.35 0.78 10.32
N ASP A 19 -31.14 1.14 11.33
CA ASP A 19 -31.85 0.17 12.16
C ASP A 19 -33.00 -0.45 11.34
N ALA A 20 -33.06 -1.78 11.31
CA ALA A 20 -34.08 -2.54 10.58
C ALA A 20 -35.38 -2.72 11.38
N LEU A 21 -35.41 -2.38 12.67
CA LEU A 21 -36.52 -2.71 13.58
C LEU A 21 -37.70 -1.73 13.59
N SER A 22 -37.74 -0.68 12.76
CA SER A 22 -38.94 0.19 12.61
C SER A 22 -40.05 -0.38 11.71
N ARG A 23 -40.06 -1.69 11.38
CA ARG A 23 -41.13 -2.29 10.56
C ARG A 23 -42.39 -2.72 11.33
N SER A 24 -42.46 -2.53 12.65
CA SER A 24 -43.60 -3.00 13.47
C SER A 24 -44.60 -1.94 13.92
N ALA A 25 -44.51 -0.68 13.46
CA ALA A 25 -45.55 0.31 13.71
C ALA A 25 -45.82 1.09 12.42
N GLY A 26 -47.08 1.08 11.97
CA GLY A 26 -47.50 1.74 10.74
C GLY A 26 -47.24 3.24 10.76
N ALA A 27 -46.14 3.68 10.14
CA ALA A 27 -45.91 4.96 9.48
C ALA A 27 -44.50 4.90 8.89
N GLY A 28 -44.37 5.12 7.57
CA GLY A 28 -43.13 4.92 6.82
C GLY A 28 -42.09 6.02 7.01
N GLU A 29 -41.46 6.10 8.20
CA GLU A 29 -40.22 6.85 8.37
C GLU A 29 -39.04 5.91 8.63
N PRO A 30 -37.93 6.04 7.88
CA PRO A 30 -36.72 5.27 8.15
C PRO A 30 -36.19 5.63 9.56
N GLY A 31 -35.82 4.61 10.34
CA GLY A 31 -35.17 4.79 11.63
C GLY A 31 -33.87 5.61 11.52
N PRO A 32 -33.30 6.07 12.65
CA PRO A 32 -32.11 6.92 12.66
C PRO A 32 -30.96 6.27 11.87
N VAL A 33 -30.50 6.97 10.85
CA VAL A 33 -29.38 6.57 10.02
C VAL A 33 -28.10 7.17 10.61
N GLN A 34 -27.11 6.34 10.89
CA GLN A 34 -25.81 6.77 11.43
C GLN A 34 -24.71 6.44 10.45
N ASP A 35 -23.81 7.39 10.20
CA ASP A 35 -22.61 7.15 9.41
C ASP A 35 -21.45 6.80 10.35
N LEU A 36 -20.90 5.60 10.21
CA LEU A 36 -19.68 5.16 10.89
C LEU A 36 -18.51 5.25 9.89
N CYS A 37 -17.59 6.19 10.13
CA CYS A 37 -16.41 6.35 9.30
C CYS A 37 -15.16 5.81 9.99
N VAL A 38 -14.38 5.01 9.28
CA VAL A 38 -13.05 4.53 9.71
C VAL A 38 -12.00 4.94 8.68
N THR A 39 -10.82 5.32 9.15
CA THR A 39 -9.70 5.68 8.26
C THR A 39 -8.63 4.60 8.32
N PHE A 40 -8.44 3.88 7.21
CA PHE A 40 -7.37 2.92 7.07
C PHE A 40 -6.07 3.64 6.74
N ARG A 41 -5.04 3.46 7.58
CA ARG A 41 -3.69 3.96 7.30
C ARG A 41 -2.82 2.83 6.80
N MET A 42 -2.41 2.92 5.54
CA MET A 42 -1.57 1.91 4.91
C MET A 42 -0.13 2.08 5.37
N ARG A 43 0.55 0.97 5.66
CA ARG A 43 1.98 1.00 5.96
C ARG A 43 2.76 1.11 4.64
N PRO A 44 3.66 2.11 4.49
CA PRO A 44 4.46 2.23 3.28
C PRO A 44 5.34 0.99 3.11
N CYS A 45 5.60 0.59 1.86
CA CYS A 45 6.43 -0.57 1.51
C CYS A 45 5.97 -1.92 2.11
N ARG A 46 4.70 -2.01 2.51
CA ARG A 46 4.09 -3.25 2.98
C ARG A 46 2.93 -3.63 2.06
N PHE A 47 2.86 -4.91 1.73
CA PHE A 47 1.75 -5.49 1.00
C PHE A 47 1.14 -6.61 1.83
N CYS A 48 -0.19 -6.60 2.00
CA CYS A 48 -0.88 -7.75 2.57
C CYS A 48 -1.23 -8.68 1.41
N ALA A 49 -0.83 -9.94 1.47
CA ALA A 49 -1.16 -10.95 0.48
C ALA A 49 -2.60 -11.47 0.64
N GLN A 50 -3.09 -12.17 -0.37
CA GLN A 50 -4.32 -12.95 -0.32
C GLN A 50 -3.97 -14.44 -0.36
N ALA A 51 -4.84 -15.26 0.22
CA ALA A 51 -4.69 -16.71 0.15
C ALA A 51 -4.54 -17.17 -1.30
N GLY A 52 -3.55 -18.03 -1.54
CA GLY A 52 -3.27 -18.62 -2.86
C GLY A 52 -2.46 -17.73 -3.80
N GLN A 53 -2.00 -16.56 -3.35
CA GLN A 53 -0.95 -15.82 -4.07
C GLN A 53 0.42 -16.49 -3.89
N SER A 54 1.36 -16.16 -4.77
CA SER A 54 2.76 -16.55 -4.65
C SER A 54 3.65 -15.30 -4.60
N MET A 55 4.88 -15.44 -4.10
CA MET A 55 5.88 -14.38 -4.11
C MET A 55 6.17 -13.91 -5.53
N GLN A 56 6.18 -14.83 -6.50
CA GLN A 56 6.34 -14.50 -7.92
C GLN A 56 5.18 -13.63 -8.44
N SER A 57 3.93 -13.97 -8.14
CA SER A 57 2.79 -13.17 -8.63
C SER A 57 2.72 -11.80 -7.95
N VAL A 58 3.09 -11.71 -6.67
CA VAL A 58 3.24 -10.42 -5.97
C VAL A 58 4.37 -9.60 -6.59
N ALA A 59 5.54 -10.17 -6.84
CA ALA A 59 6.66 -9.47 -7.45
C ALA A 59 6.35 -8.97 -8.87
N ALA A 60 5.67 -9.80 -9.68
CA ALA A 60 5.20 -9.44 -11.00
C ALA A 60 4.23 -8.24 -10.95
N TYR A 61 3.35 -8.20 -9.94
CA TYR A 61 2.45 -7.08 -9.72
C TYR A 61 3.19 -5.76 -9.47
N TRP A 62 4.30 -5.79 -8.72
CA TRP A 62 5.08 -4.61 -8.34
C TRP A 62 6.19 -4.25 -9.35
N TRP A 63 5.80 -4.04 -10.62
CA TRP A 63 6.69 -3.66 -11.75
C TRP A 63 7.81 -4.67 -12.05
N GLY A 64 7.54 -5.96 -11.85
CA GLY A 64 8.52 -7.01 -12.14
C GLY A 64 9.71 -6.97 -11.19
N ALA A 65 9.45 -6.75 -9.89
CA ALA A 65 10.48 -6.92 -8.88
C ALA A 65 11.10 -8.33 -8.99
N ASP A 66 12.38 -8.46 -8.66
CA ASP A 66 13.01 -9.78 -8.59
C ASP A 66 12.37 -10.56 -7.44
N TRP A 67 11.64 -11.62 -7.76
CA TRP A 67 10.86 -12.36 -6.78
C TRP A 67 11.74 -13.17 -5.82
N ILE A 68 12.96 -13.55 -6.23
CA ILE A 68 13.93 -14.23 -5.37
C ILE A 68 14.49 -13.25 -4.34
N GLN A 69 14.84 -12.03 -4.75
CA GLN A 69 15.27 -10.99 -3.82
C GLN A 69 14.13 -10.58 -2.89
N LEU A 70 12.91 -10.48 -3.41
CA LEU A 70 11.73 -10.22 -2.60
C LEU A 70 11.54 -11.31 -1.55
N TRP A 71 11.71 -12.58 -1.92
CA TRP A 71 11.61 -13.68 -0.97
C TRP A 71 12.74 -13.67 0.07
N GLY A 72 13.98 -13.45 -0.36
CA GLY A 72 15.13 -13.32 0.54
C GLY A 72 14.98 -12.18 1.56
N ALA A 73 14.26 -11.10 1.22
CA ALA A 73 13.96 -10.01 2.14
C ALA A 73 12.85 -10.32 3.16
N ASN A 74 12.19 -11.48 3.06
CA ASN A 74 11.06 -11.89 3.87
C ASN A 74 11.30 -13.28 4.49
N PRO A 75 12.21 -13.42 5.46
CA PRO A 75 12.61 -14.72 6.03
C PRO A 75 11.49 -15.46 6.78
N GLY A 76 10.40 -14.76 7.13
CA GLY A 76 9.22 -15.39 7.73
C GLY A 76 8.27 -16.05 6.72
N ILE A 77 8.56 -15.96 5.42
CA ILE A 77 7.80 -16.63 4.37
C ILE A 77 8.57 -17.89 4.00
N THR A 78 8.07 -19.05 4.41
CA THR A 78 8.75 -20.34 4.19
C THR A 78 8.28 -21.04 2.92
N ASP A 79 7.03 -20.84 2.53
CA ASP A 79 6.46 -21.33 1.28
C ASP A 79 6.21 -20.12 0.36
N PRO A 80 7.08 -19.90 -0.66
CA PRO A 80 6.92 -18.78 -1.58
C PRO A 80 5.79 -18.98 -2.60
N ASP A 81 5.24 -20.18 -2.74
CA ASP A 81 4.21 -20.50 -3.73
C ASP A 81 2.80 -20.42 -3.15
N ASN A 82 2.66 -20.58 -1.83
CA ASN A 82 1.36 -20.55 -1.12
C ASN A 82 1.34 -19.52 0.02
N LEU A 83 1.06 -18.26 -0.32
CA LEU A 83 0.90 -17.19 0.65
C LEU A 83 -0.45 -17.29 1.39
N LEU A 84 -0.40 -16.99 2.69
CA LEU A 84 -1.57 -16.97 3.56
C LEU A 84 -2.36 -15.66 3.40
N ASP A 85 -3.65 -15.70 3.73
CA ASP A 85 -4.45 -14.48 3.75
C ASP A 85 -3.91 -13.50 4.80
N ASN A 86 -3.83 -12.22 4.41
CA ASN A 86 -3.27 -11.13 5.20
C ASN A 86 -1.80 -11.29 5.60
N GLN A 87 -1.06 -12.22 4.98
CA GLN A 87 0.39 -12.32 5.17
C GLN A 87 1.08 -11.05 4.71
N MET A 88 1.82 -10.41 5.60
CA MET A 88 2.46 -9.12 5.32
C MET A 88 3.83 -9.32 4.68
N ILE A 89 3.96 -8.84 3.45
CA ILE A 89 5.18 -8.85 2.64
C ILE A 89 5.86 -7.48 2.75
N SER A 90 7.17 -7.50 3.02
CA SER A 90 8.04 -6.35 2.88
C SER A 90 8.46 -6.22 1.42
N LEU A 91 8.02 -5.16 0.74
CA LEU A 91 8.34 -4.94 -0.66
C LEU A 91 9.76 -4.38 -0.88
N GLY A 92 10.28 -3.69 0.12
CA GLY A 92 11.59 -3.05 0.08
C GLY A 92 11.87 -2.23 1.34
N PRO A 93 13.08 -1.67 1.46
CA PRO A 93 13.42 -0.78 2.57
C PRO A 93 12.68 0.56 2.50
N LEU A 94 12.57 1.19 3.67
CA LEU A 94 12.21 2.59 3.78
C LEU A 94 13.49 3.44 3.85
N TYR A 95 13.65 4.35 2.90
CA TYR A 95 14.70 5.35 2.92
C TYR A 95 14.21 6.60 3.65
N LYS A 96 14.98 7.07 4.63
CA LYS A 96 14.72 8.32 5.34
C LYS A 96 15.37 9.48 4.58
N VAL A 97 14.54 10.34 4.00
CA VAL A 97 14.94 11.52 3.23
C VAL A 97 15.90 12.39 4.06
N ARG A 98 16.95 12.86 3.41
CA ARG A 98 17.93 13.79 3.96
C ARG A 98 17.76 15.16 3.33
N GLU A 99 18.36 16.16 3.96
CA GLU A 99 18.40 17.51 3.40
C GLU A 99 19.06 17.51 2.02
N GLY A 100 18.43 18.21 1.06
CA GLY A 100 18.89 18.28 -0.32
C GLY A 100 18.56 17.07 -1.21
N ASP A 101 17.91 16.03 -0.66
CA ASP A 101 17.39 14.93 -1.46
C ASP A 101 16.24 15.39 -2.37
N THR A 102 16.24 14.90 -3.60
CA THR A 102 15.13 15.04 -4.55
C THR A 102 14.77 13.66 -5.08
N LEU A 103 13.51 13.47 -5.49
CA LEU A 103 13.09 12.20 -6.08
C LEU A 103 13.94 11.83 -7.30
N ALA A 104 14.30 12.80 -8.16
CA ALA A 104 15.16 12.58 -9.31
C ALA A 104 16.57 12.08 -8.92
N ARG A 105 17.19 12.68 -7.90
CA ARG A 105 18.51 12.24 -7.41
C ARG A 105 18.44 10.87 -6.76
N LEU A 106 17.40 10.59 -5.98
CA LEU A 106 17.21 9.30 -5.34
C LEU A 106 16.89 8.20 -6.35
N ALA A 107 16.08 8.48 -7.37
CA ALA A 107 15.80 7.60 -8.50
C ALA A 107 17.11 7.18 -9.20
N LEU A 108 17.95 8.14 -9.57
CA LEU A 108 19.27 7.87 -10.16
C LEU A 108 20.18 7.08 -9.21
N ARG A 109 20.24 7.46 -7.93
CA ARG A 109 21.07 6.81 -6.92
C ARG A 109 20.70 5.34 -6.71
N PHE A 110 19.42 5.03 -6.71
CA PHE A 110 18.92 3.67 -6.48
C PHE A 110 18.71 2.87 -7.77
N GLY A 111 18.95 3.47 -8.94
CA GLY A 111 18.70 2.82 -10.23
C GLY A 111 17.22 2.53 -10.49
N ILE A 112 16.31 3.33 -9.92
CA ILE A 112 14.86 3.15 -10.06
C ILE A 112 14.33 4.22 -11.01
N PRO A 113 13.50 3.87 -12.01
CA PRO A 113 12.81 4.85 -12.84
C PRO A 113 12.01 5.85 -11.98
N LEU A 114 12.13 7.15 -12.29
CA LEU A 114 11.51 8.22 -11.49
C LEU A 114 9.98 8.05 -11.38
N ASP A 115 9.33 7.61 -12.45
CA ASP A 115 7.90 7.30 -12.50
C ASP A 115 7.52 6.15 -11.55
N LYS A 116 8.33 5.08 -11.49
CA LYS A 116 8.15 3.99 -10.53
C LYS A 116 8.32 4.50 -9.08
N LEU A 117 9.35 5.30 -8.82
CA LEU A 117 9.59 5.86 -7.48
C LEU A 117 8.45 6.79 -7.04
N LEU A 118 7.92 7.62 -7.95
CA LEU A 118 6.75 8.47 -7.71
C LEU A 118 5.49 7.64 -7.45
N ALA A 119 5.26 6.59 -8.23
CA ALA A 119 4.09 5.73 -8.09
C ALA A 119 4.11 4.95 -6.75
N LEU A 120 5.30 4.57 -6.26
CA LEU A 120 5.47 3.96 -4.94
C LEU A 120 5.28 4.94 -3.77
N ASN A 121 5.48 6.24 -4.01
CA ASN A 121 5.48 7.27 -2.98
C ASN A 121 4.54 8.41 -3.34
N PRO A 122 3.24 8.13 -3.44
CA PRO A 122 2.29 9.09 -3.98
C PRO A 122 2.04 10.30 -3.07
N ASP A 123 2.29 10.16 -1.76
CA ASP A 123 2.22 11.25 -0.79
C ASP A 123 3.50 12.11 -0.76
N ALA A 124 4.52 11.77 -1.57
CA ALA A 124 5.71 12.61 -1.70
C ALA A 124 5.31 13.95 -2.35
N PRO A 125 5.57 15.10 -1.68
CA PRO A 125 5.07 16.37 -2.17
C PRO A 125 5.68 16.73 -3.52
N ALA A 126 4.85 17.18 -4.47
CA ALA A 126 5.33 17.76 -5.72
C ALA A 126 6.23 19.00 -5.48
N ARG A 127 6.10 19.66 -4.32
CA ARG A 127 6.89 20.82 -3.90
C ARG A 127 8.26 20.48 -3.30
N GLY A 128 8.62 19.18 -3.24
CA GLY A 128 9.90 18.73 -2.71
C GLY A 128 9.77 17.80 -1.51
N LEU A 129 10.80 16.97 -1.31
CA LEU A 129 10.86 16.02 -0.21
C LEU A 129 11.19 16.73 1.10
N GLN A 130 10.59 16.27 2.20
CA GLN A 130 10.87 16.80 3.54
C GLN A 130 11.92 15.92 4.23
N PRO A 131 13.00 16.50 4.81
CA PRO A 131 13.94 15.74 5.62
C PRO A 131 13.22 14.93 6.71
N GLY A 132 13.59 13.66 6.85
CA GLY A 132 12.96 12.73 7.77
C GLY A 132 11.76 11.96 7.21
N GLN A 133 11.22 12.35 6.05
CA GLN A 133 10.16 11.60 5.38
C GLN A 133 10.65 10.20 4.99
N ALA A 134 9.79 9.18 5.15
CA ALA A 134 10.07 7.82 4.72
C ALA A 134 9.58 7.59 3.28
N LEU A 135 10.48 7.11 2.41
CA LEU A 135 10.16 6.70 1.05
C LEU A 135 10.32 5.18 0.92
N CYS A 136 9.32 4.52 0.34
CA CYS A 136 9.42 3.14 -0.10
C CYS A 136 10.30 3.04 -1.33
N VAL A 137 11.32 2.21 -1.24
CA VAL A 137 12.29 1.95 -2.30
C VAL A 137 12.24 0.47 -2.58
N ILE A 138 11.72 0.08 -3.75
CA ILE A 138 11.76 -1.30 -4.21
C ILE A 138 12.88 -1.40 -5.24
N PRO A 139 13.92 -2.22 -4.99
CA PRO A 139 14.92 -2.51 -6.00
C PRO A 139 14.21 -3.09 -7.24
N GLY A 140 14.27 -2.36 -8.35
CA GLY A 140 13.74 -2.82 -9.62
C GLY A 140 14.90 -3.24 -10.50
N GLY A 141 14.92 -4.51 -10.91
CA GLY A 141 15.73 -4.95 -12.04
C GLY A 141 15.35 -4.11 -13.26
N GLY A 142 16.33 -3.45 -13.85
CA GLY A 142 16.14 -2.76 -15.12
C GLY A 142 15.79 -3.78 -16.20
N GLY A 143 14.52 -3.82 -16.55
CA GLY A 143 13.98 -4.34 -17.80
C GLY A 143 13.10 -3.26 -18.40
#